data_AF-A0A7Z9SCD6-F1
#
_entry.id   AF-A0A7Z9SCD6-F1
#
_cell.length_a   1.000
_cell.length_b   1.000
_cell.length_c   1.000
_cell.angle_alpha   90.00
_cell.angle_beta   90.00
_cell.angle_gamma   90.00
#
_symmetry.space_group_name_H-M   'P 1'
#
loop_
_entity.id
_entity.type
_entity.pdbx_description
1 polymer ?
#
loop_
_entity_poly.entity_id
_entity_poly.type
_entity_poly.pdbx_seq_one_letter_code
_entity_poly.pdbx_strand_id
1 'polypeptide(L)'
;GPSEEVKGHWKSLVDMGAEPAGLGARDTLRLEKGYLLSGQDFDGTQTTLETNYSWVIDWDHEFIGKTALISQKDGTYAKLNGIILDERGVLRPGLPVFYNGNEISSLTSGSMSPTIRKGIGLAYLNLPINSRVTVVVRGNHLNGHVVRLPFL
;
A
#
# COMPACT_ATOMS: atom_id res chain seq x y z
N GLY A 1 16.37 17.98 -17.17
CA GLY A 1 16.27 19.10 -18.12
C GLY A 1 16.46 20.41 -17.38
N PRO A 2 16.84 21.50 -18.05
CA PRO A 2 16.96 22.80 -17.40
C PRO A 2 15.62 23.19 -16.77
N SER A 3 15.63 23.64 -15.51
CA SER A 3 14.43 24.05 -14.76
C SER A 3 13.63 25.15 -15.47
N GLU A 4 14.29 25.94 -16.31
CA GLU A 4 13.72 27.05 -17.09
C GLU A 4 12.70 26.58 -18.15
N GLU A 5 12.86 25.36 -18.67
CA GLU A 5 12.00 24.85 -19.75
C GLU A 5 10.71 24.19 -19.24
N VAL A 6 10.58 23.97 -17.92
CA VAL A 6 9.49 23.18 -17.32
C VAL A 6 8.11 23.72 -17.70
N LYS A 7 7.94 25.04 -17.74
CA LYS A 7 6.66 25.67 -18.12
C LYS A 7 6.28 25.39 -19.58
N GLY A 8 7.27 25.40 -20.47
CA GLY A 8 7.08 25.12 -21.90
C GLY A 8 6.67 23.66 -22.13
N HIS A 9 7.41 22.74 -21.52
CA HIS A 9 7.11 21.30 -21.60
C HIS A 9 5.74 20.98 -20.99
N TRP A 10 5.41 21.54 -19.83
CA TRP A 10 4.10 21.37 -19.20
C TRP A 10 2.96 21.83 -20.11
N LYS A 11 3.07 23.04 -20.67
CA LYS A 11 2.06 23.57 -21.59
C LYS A 11 1.88 22.68 -22.82
N SER A 12 2.98 22.22 -23.41
CA SER A 12 2.95 21.34 -24.58
C SER A 12 2.18 20.04 -24.29
N LEU A 13 2.43 19.41 -23.14
CA LEU A 13 1.71 18.19 -22.73
C LEU A 13 0.21 18.43 -22.58
N VAL A 14 -0.20 19.54 -21.96
CA VAL A 14 -1.62 19.89 -21.80
C VAL A 14 -2.26 20.20 -23.16
N ASP A 15 -1.57 20.93 -24.03
CA ASP A 15 -2.03 21.24 -25.39
C ASP A 15 -2.17 19.95 -26.25
N MET A 16 -1.39 18.91 -25.94
CA MET A 16 -1.51 17.56 -26.53
C MET A 16 -2.61 16.69 -25.88
N GLY A 17 -3.34 17.19 -24.89
CA GLY A 17 -4.47 16.50 -24.25
C GLY A 17 -4.16 15.81 -22.92
N ALA A 18 -2.96 16.01 -22.35
CA ALA A 18 -2.68 15.50 -21.01
C ALA A 18 -3.50 16.26 -19.94
N GLU A 19 -4.18 15.54 -19.06
CA GLU A 19 -4.93 16.12 -17.95
C GLU A 19 -4.04 16.31 -16.71
N PRO A 20 -3.98 17.52 -16.13
CA PRO A 20 -3.27 17.75 -14.88
C PRO A 20 -3.83 16.91 -13.73
N ALA A 21 -2.95 16.16 -13.04
CA ALA A 21 -3.31 15.36 -11.88
C ALA A 21 -2.63 15.88 -10.60
N GLY A 22 -3.44 16.09 -9.55
CA GLY A 22 -2.95 16.50 -8.23
C GLY A 22 -2.44 15.34 -7.38
N LEU A 23 -1.91 15.67 -6.20
CA LEU A 23 -1.35 14.69 -5.26
C LEU A 23 -2.39 13.67 -4.76
N GLY A 24 -3.65 14.07 -4.56
CA GLY A 24 -4.70 13.15 -4.12
C GLY A 24 -5.02 12.06 -5.15
N ALA A 25 -5.02 12.42 -6.44
CA ALA A 25 -5.18 11.45 -7.53
C ALA A 25 -3.98 10.50 -7.59
N ARG A 26 -2.75 11.05 -7.49
CA ARG A 26 -1.52 10.25 -7.42
C ARG A 26 -1.52 9.25 -6.26
N ASP A 27 -1.92 9.66 -5.06
CA ASP A 27 -1.97 8.78 -3.89
C ASP A 27 -3.03 7.68 -4.02
N THR A 28 -4.15 7.99 -4.67
CA THR A 28 -5.17 6.97 -4.98
C THR A 28 -4.64 5.96 -6.00
N LEU A 29 -4.05 6.43 -7.10
CA LEU A 29 -3.54 5.57 -8.17
C LEU A 29 -2.40 4.66 -7.70
N ARG A 30 -1.46 5.18 -6.90
CA ARG A 30 -0.38 4.36 -6.33
C ARG A 30 -0.94 3.30 -5.39
N LEU A 31 -1.94 3.66 -4.58
CA LEU A 31 -2.55 2.74 -3.63
C LEU A 31 -3.28 1.61 -4.37
N GLU A 32 -4.07 1.92 -5.40
CA GLU A 32 -4.71 0.92 -6.25
C GLU A 32 -3.71 -0.06 -6.89
N LYS A 33 -2.52 0.42 -7.24
CA LYS A 33 -1.40 -0.41 -7.75
C LYS A 33 -0.54 -1.05 -6.66
N GLY A 34 -0.88 -0.87 -5.39
CA GLY A 34 -0.16 -1.44 -4.26
C GLY A 34 1.26 -0.87 -4.09
N TYR A 35 1.55 0.28 -4.68
CA TYR A 35 2.85 0.95 -4.59
C TYR A 35 3.06 1.58 -3.22
N LEU A 36 4.27 1.37 -2.70
CA LEU A 36 4.70 1.86 -1.40
C LEU A 36 4.88 3.37 -1.43
N LEU A 37 4.49 4.02 -0.33
CA LEU A 37 4.80 5.41 -0.04
C LEU A 37 5.79 5.46 1.13
N SER A 38 7.02 5.90 0.86
CA SER A 38 8.06 6.07 1.89
C SER A 38 7.61 7.05 2.96
N GLY A 39 7.91 6.73 4.22
CA GLY A 39 7.44 7.44 5.41
C GLY A 39 6.01 7.10 5.83
N GLN A 40 5.30 6.26 5.08
CA GLN A 40 3.93 5.84 5.39
C GLN A 40 3.79 4.32 5.41
N ASP A 41 4.15 3.65 4.31
CA ASP A 41 4.13 2.18 4.24
C ASP A 41 5.41 1.54 4.78
N PHE A 42 6.53 2.28 4.76
CA PHE A 42 7.77 1.90 5.41
C PHE A 42 8.59 3.15 5.76
N ASP A 43 9.41 3.07 6.81
CA ASP A 43 10.26 4.18 7.27
C ASP A 43 11.71 3.77 7.58
N GLY A 44 12.08 2.54 7.22
CA GLY A 44 13.38 1.93 7.53
C GLY A 44 13.34 0.98 8.72
N THR A 45 12.23 0.90 9.45
CA THR A 45 12.01 -0.13 10.48
C THR A 45 11.47 -1.45 9.94
N GLN A 46 11.01 -1.48 8.67
CA GLN A 46 10.57 -2.68 7.97
C GLN A 46 11.53 -3.09 6.87
N THR A 47 11.66 -4.39 6.64
CA THR A 47 12.46 -4.95 5.57
C THR A 47 11.69 -5.04 4.25
N THR A 48 12.41 -5.16 3.14
CA THR A 48 11.81 -5.36 1.80
C THR A 48 10.99 -6.66 1.71
N LEU A 49 11.30 -7.66 2.54
CA LEU A 49 10.51 -8.89 2.62
C LEU A 49 9.18 -8.65 3.35
N GLU A 50 9.19 -7.85 4.42
CA GLU A 50 7.98 -7.46 5.14
C GLU A 50 7.09 -6.58 4.28
N THR A 51 7.64 -5.65 3.49
CA THR A 51 6.84 -4.85 2.54
C THR A 51 6.25 -5.68 1.41
N ASN A 52 6.59 -6.97 1.29
CA ASN A 52 6.13 -7.90 0.25
C ASN A 52 6.68 -7.55 -1.16
N TYR A 53 7.85 -6.90 -1.20
CA TYR A 53 8.53 -6.46 -2.43
C TYR A 53 9.80 -7.27 -2.73
N SER A 54 9.85 -8.55 -2.33
CA SER A 54 11.03 -9.40 -2.55
C SER A 54 11.47 -9.52 -4.02
N TRP A 55 10.57 -9.19 -4.96
CA TRP A 55 10.82 -9.21 -6.40
C TRP A 55 11.76 -8.09 -6.89
N VAL A 56 11.98 -7.03 -6.11
CA VAL A 56 12.94 -5.96 -6.48
C VAL A 56 14.38 -6.30 -6.09
N ILE A 57 14.59 -7.39 -5.35
CA ILE A 57 15.90 -7.79 -4.84
C ILE A 57 16.59 -8.66 -5.89
N ASP A 58 17.76 -8.21 -6.34
CA ASP A 58 18.72 -9.06 -7.04
C ASP A 58 19.55 -9.83 -6.01
N TRP A 59 19.25 -11.12 -5.85
CA TRP A 59 19.90 -11.99 -4.86
C TRP A 59 21.31 -12.42 -5.28
N ASP A 60 21.65 -12.30 -6.56
CA ASP A 60 22.96 -12.73 -7.09
C ASP A 60 24.03 -11.63 -6.91
N HIS A 61 23.61 -10.41 -6.57
CA HIS A 61 24.49 -9.27 -6.28
C HIS A 61 24.79 -9.14 -4.77
N GLU A 62 25.96 -8.59 -4.42
CA GLU A 62 26.30 -8.24 -3.03
C GLU A 62 25.80 -6.85 -2.67
N PHE A 63 25.06 -6.73 -1.56
CA PHE A 63 24.47 -5.46 -1.13
C PHE A 63 24.38 -5.35 0.39
N ILE A 64 24.26 -4.12 0.89
CA ILE A 64 24.13 -3.83 2.31
C ILE A 64 22.82 -4.44 2.84
N GLY A 65 22.92 -5.31 3.85
CA GLY A 65 21.78 -5.98 4.48
C GLY A 65 21.43 -7.36 3.89
N LYS A 66 22.14 -7.85 2.86
CA LYS A 66 21.88 -9.15 2.22
C LYS A 66 21.82 -10.30 3.23
N THR A 67 22.83 -10.43 4.10
CA THR A 67 22.89 -11.51 5.10
C THR A 67 21.68 -11.52 6.02
N ALA A 68 21.20 -10.35 6.45
CA ALA A 68 20.02 -10.25 7.31
C ALA A 68 18.74 -10.69 6.58
N LEU A 69 18.57 -10.29 5.31
CA LEU A 69 17.42 -10.69 4.50
C LEU A 69 17.43 -12.17 4.15
N ILE A 70 18.60 -12.77 3.91
CA ILE A 70 18.73 -14.22 3.71
C ILE A 70 18.26 -14.97 4.95
N SER A 71 18.72 -14.56 6.14
CA SER A 71 18.29 -15.18 7.41
C SER A 71 16.80 -14.99 7.69
N GLN A 72 16.21 -13.87 7.27
CA GLN A 72 14.78 -13.61 7.44
C GLN A 72 13.90 -14.46 6.50
N LYS A 73 14.42 -14.85 5.32
CA LYS A 73 13.64 -15.45 4.23
C LYS A 73 12.78 -16.66 4.66
N ASP A 74 13.32 -17.49 5.52
CA ASP A 74 12.68 -18.73 6.00
C ASP A 74 11.85 -18.52 7.27
N GLY A 75 11.84 -17.31 7.82
CA GLY A 75 11.08 -16.94 9.01
C GLY A 75 9.60 -16.69 8.74
N THR A 76 8.82 -16.63 9.83
CA THR A 76 7.43 -16.16 9.82
C THR A 76 7.39 -14.72 10.32
N TYR A 77 6.81 -13.82 9.53
CA TYR A 77 6.70 -12.40 9.84
C TYR A 77 5.46 -11.83 9.16
N ALA A 78 4.96 -10.70 9.68
CA ALA A 78 3.86 -9.98 9.05
C ALA A 78 4.31 -9.41 7.71
N LYS A 79 3.45 -9.51 6.71
CA LYS A 79 3.69 -8.96 5.37
C LYS A 79 2.68 -7.87 5.05
N LEU A 80 3.12 -6.84 4.35
CA LEU A 80 2.24 -5.81 3.82
C LEU A 80 1.33 -6.44 2.77
N ASN A 81 0.04 -6.44 3.06
CA ASN A 81 -1.01 -6.96 2.19
C ASN A 81 -2.12 -5.91 2.04
N GLY A 82 -2.96 -6.10 1.02
CA GLY A 82 -4.14 -5.26 0.83
C GLY A 82 -5.30 -5.73 1.71
N ILE A 83 -6.17 -4.79 2.08
CA ILE A 83 -7.51 -5.03 2.61
C ILE A 83 -8.49 -4.31 1.68
N ILE A 84 -9.53 -5.01 1.24
CA ILE A 84 -10.69 -4.42 0.57
C ILE A 84 -11.89 -4.53 1.52
N LEU A 85 -12.61 -3.43 1.74
CA LEU A 85 -13.90 -3.47 2.43
C LEU A 85 -14.97 -4.14 1.58
N ASP A 86 -15.82 -4.97 2.20
CA ASP A 86 -16.92 -5.62 1.50
C ASP A 86 -18.00 -4.60 1.10
N GLU A 87 -18.19 -3.59 1.95
CA GLU A 87 -19.16 -2.51 1.80
C GLU A 87 -18.47 -1.16 1.48
N ARG A 88 -19.29 -0.10 1.25
CA ARG A 88 -18.75 1.24 1.08
C ARG A 88 -18.20 1.77 2.40
N GLY A 89 -16.98 2.29 2.35
CA GLY A 89 -16.33 2.97 3.46
C GLY A 89 -15.09 3.69 2.97
N VAL A 90 -14.64 4.70 3.71
CA VAL A 90 -13.40 5.41 3.41
C VAL A 90 -12.38 5.00 4.46
N LEU A 91 -11.36 4.27 4.02
CA LEU A 91 -10.23 3.93 4.86
C LEU A 91 -9.24 5.10 4.93
N ARG A 92 -8.46 5.15 6.01
CA ARG A 92 -7.43 6.14 6.28
C ARG A 92 -6.25 5.45 6.99
N PRO A 93 -5.03 6.01 6.92
CA PRO A 93 -3.91 5.57 7.75
C PRO A 93 -4.27 5.57 9.24
N GLY A 94 -3.69 4.64 9.99
CA GLY A 94 -3.84 4.49 11.45
C GLY A 94 -5.10 3.78 11.91
N LEU A 95 -6.02 3.39 11.03
CA LEU A 95 -7.24 2.70 11.45
C LEU A 95 -6.92 1.26 11.92
N PRO A 96 -7.40 0.85 13.11
CA PRO A 96 -7.18 -0.49 13.63
C PRO A 96 -7.80 -1.59 12.76
N VAL A 97 -7.07 -2.69 12.58
CA VAL A 97 -7.48 -3.90 11.87
C VAL A 97 -7.66 -5.03 12.87
N PHE A 98 -8.81 -5.70 12.79
CA PHE A 98 -9.20 -6.77 13.70
C PHE A 98 -9.37 -8.11 12.97
N TYR A 99 -8.97 -9.18 13.64
CA TYR A 99 -9.20 -10.56 13.23
C TYR A 99 -9.69 -11.38 14.43
N ASN A 100 -10.82 -12.08 14.27
CA ASN A 100 -11.47 -12.84 15.34
C ASN A 100 -11.66 -12.05 16.65
N GLY A 101 -12.01 -10.76 16.54
CA GLY A 101 -12.27 -9.87 17.68
C GLY A 101 -11.04 -9.26 18.33
N ASN A 102 -9.83 -9.62 17.90
CA ASN A 102 -8.58 -9.05 18.41
C ASN A 102 -8.01 -8.03 17.44
N GLU A 103 -7.50 -6.91 17.95
CA GLU A 103 -6.71 -5.97 17.16
C GLU A 103 -5.37 -6.65 16.81
N ILE A 104 -5.06 -6.73 15.52
CA ILE A 104 -3.86 -7.43 15.03
C ILE A 104 -2.88 -6.51 14.31
N SER A 105 -3.33 -5.33 13.88
CA SER A 105 -2.54 -4.39 13.08
C SER A 105 -3.27 -3.05 12.97
N SER A 106 -2.67 -2.10 12.26
CA SER A 106 -3.31 -0.87 11.82
C SER A 106 -2.98 -0.60 10.35
N LEU A 107 -3.84 0.16 9.68
CA LEU A 107 -3.60 0.54 8.28
C LEU A 107 -2.40 1.48 8.16
N THR A 108 -1.44 1.17 7.29
CA THR A 108 -0.37 2.10 6.91
C THR A 108 -0.89 3.13 5.90
N SER A 109 -1.69 2.65 4.94
CA SER A 109 -2.33 3.45 3.90
C SER A 109 -3.80 3.09 3.79
N GLY A 110 -4.63 4.06 3.38
CA GLY A 110 -6.04 3.81 3.17
C GLY A 110 -6.71 4.96 2.42
N SER A 111 -7.60 4.62 1.50
CA SER A 111 -8.45 5.56 0.78
C SER A 111 -9.71 4.87 0.26
N MET A 112 -10.54 5.62 -0.46
CA MET A 112 -11.61 5.09 -1.30
C MET A 112 -11.07 4.94 -2.72
N SER A 113 -11.13 3.74 -3.31
CA SER A 113 -10.76 3.51 -4.71
C SER A 113 -11.91 3.92 -5.63
N PRO A 114 -11.74 4.91 -6.52
CA PRO A 114 -12.74 5.29 -7.50
C PRO A 114 -13.04 4.16 -8.49
N THR A 115 -12.02 3.35 -8.82
CA THR A 115 -12.14 2.25 -9.79
C THR A 115 -12.94 1.08 -9.24
N ILE A 116 -12.61 0.64 -8.02
CA ILE A 116 -13.26 -0.51 -7.35
C ILE A 116 -14.55 -0.08 -6.63
N ARG A 117 -14.69 1.22 -6.33
CA ARG A 117 -15.80 1.84 -5.57
C ARG A 117 -15.94 1.31 -4.15
N LYS A 118 -14.82 0.93 -3.55
CA LYS A 118 -14.70 0.37 -2.19
C LYS A 118 -13.53 1.01 -1.45
N GLY A 119 -13.57 0.93 -0.12
CA GLY A 119 -12.42 1.29 0.72
C GLY A 119 -11.31 0.27 0.54
N ILE A 120 -10.10 0.75 0.25
CA ILE A 120 -8.90 -0.08 0.13
C ILE A 120 -7.81 0.45 1.06
N GLY A 121 -6.99 -0.45 1.61
CA GLY A 121 -5.92 -0.08 2.51
C GLY A 121 -4.82 -1.11 2.60
N LEU A 122 -3.66 -0.71 3.09
CA LEU A 122 -2.48 -1.56 3.28
C LEU A 122 -2.26 -1.77 4.77
N ALA A 123 -1.91 -2.98 5.17
CA ALA A 123 -1.52 -3.30 6.55
C ALA A 123 -0.53 -4.46 6.58
N TYR A 124 0.34 -4.47 7.60
CA TYR A 124 1.20 -5.61 7.89
C TYR A 124 0.39 -6.68 8.60
N LEU A 125 0.22 -7.83 7.95
CA LEU A 125 -0.62 -8.92 8.42
C LEU A 125 0.11 -10.25 8.27
N ASN A 126 -0.05 -11.13 9.25
CA ASN A 126 0.33 -12.53 9.14
C ASN A 126 -0.93 -13.40 8.97
N LEU A 127 -1.66 -13.16 7.88
CA LEU A 127 -2.93 -13.84 7.58
C LEU A 127 -2.93 -14.36 6.13
N PRO A 128 -3.59 -15.49 5.85
CA PRO A 128 -3.84 -15.94 4.48
C PRO A 128 -4.67 -14.91 3.68
N ILE A 129 -4.47 -14.90 2.37
CA ILE A 129 -5.34 -14.17 1.43
C ILE A 129 -6.78 -14.68 1.57
N ASN A 130 -7.76 -13.79 1.40
CA ASN A 130 -9.20 -13.99 1.62
C ASN A 130 -9.63 -14.16 3.09
N SER A 131 -8.71 -14.04 4.05
CA SER A 131 -9.09 -13.99 5.47
C SER A 131 -10.02 -12.81 5.73
N ARG A 132 -11.13 -13.06 6.42
CA ARG A 132 -12.08 -12.01 6.82
C ARG A 132 -11.52 -11.20 7.98
N VAL A 133 -11.56 -9.88 7.85
CA VAL A 133 -11.10 -8.93 8.86
C VAL A 133 -12.14 -7.85 9.04
N THR A 134 -12.02 -7.05 10.10
CA THR A 134 -12.78 -5.81 10.21
C THR A 134 -11.84 -4.62 10.43
N VAL A 135 -12.24 -3.45 9.97
CA VAL A 135 -11.52 -2.20 10.21
C VAL A 135 -12.42 -1.23 10.97
N VAL A 136 -11.90 -0.63 12.03
CA VAL A 136 -12.68 0.31 12.85
C VAL A 136 -12.71 1.68 12.16
N VAL A 137 -13.88 2.08 11.66
CA VAL A 137 -14.11 3.38 11.04
C VAL A 137 -15.14 4.13 11.87
N ARG A 138 -14.71 5.24 12.51
CA ARG A 138 -15.59 6.07 13.36
C ARG A 138 -16.34 5.26 14.43
N GLY A 139 -15.65 4.29 15.05
CA GLY A 139 -16.22 3.43 16.09
C GLY A 139 -17.01 2.22 15.59
N ASN A 140 -17.22 2.07 14.28
CA ASN A 140 -17.91 0.91 13.71
C ASN A 140 -16.93 -0.07 13.06
N HIS A 141 -17.14 -1.37 13.24
CA HIS A 141 -16.40 -2.40 12.54
C HIS A 141 -16.98 -2.58 11.13
N LEU A 142 -16.22 -2.22 10.11
CA LEU A 142 -16.58 -2.50 8.72
C LEU A 142 -15.92 -3.79 8.26
N ASN A 143 -16.71 -4.68 7.65
CA ASN A 143 -16.22 -5.96 7.13
C ASN A 143 -15.35 -5.76 5.89
N GLY A 144 -14.31 -6.58 5.79
CA GLY A 144 -13.46 -6.68 4.62
C GLY A 144 -12.67 -7.98 4.60
N HIS A 145 -11.80 -8.11 3.62
CA HIS A 145 -10.96 -9.29 3.46
C HIS A 145 -9.55 -8.93 2.97
N VAL A 146 -8.60 -9.76 3.36
CA VAL A 146 -7.20 -9.65 2.95
C VAL A 146 -7.07 -10.01 1.47
N VAL A 147 -6.37 -9.20 0.69
CA VAL A 147 -6.11 -9.44 -0.73
C VAL A 147 -4.63 -9.34 -1.06
N ARG A 148 -4.23 -10.03 -2.14
CA ARG A 148 -2.90 -9.88 -2.72
C ARG A 148 -2.85 -8.56 -3.49
N LEU A 149 -1.73 -7.85 -3.40
CA LEU A 149 -1.48 -6.65 -4.20
C LEU A 149 -1.03 -7.02 -5.63
N PRO A 150 -1.31 -6.17 -6.65
CA PRO A 150 -2.07 -4.91 -6.59
C PRO A 150 -3.59 -5.13 -6.44
N PHE A 151 -4.35 -4.07 -6.15
CA PHE A 151 -5.81 -4.14 -6.15
C PHE A 151 -6.43 -4.11 -7.56
N LEU A 152 -5.69 -3.54 -8.52
CA LEU A 152 -6.04 -3.43 -9.95
C LEU A 152 -5.01 -4.09 -10.85
#